data_AF-A0A7J6KIG9-F1
#
_entry.id   AF-A0A7J6KIG9-F1
#
_cell.length_a   1.000
_cell.length_b   1.000
_cell.length_c   1.000
_cell.angle_alpha   90.00
_cell.angle_beta   90.00
_cell.angle_gamma   90.00
#
_symmetry.space_group_name_H-M   'P 1'
#
loop_
_entity.id
_entity.type
_entity.pdbx_description
1 polymer ?
#
loop_
_entity_poly.entity_id
_entity_poly.type
_entity_poly.pdbx_seq_one_letter_code
_entity_poly.pdbx_strand_id
1 'polypeptide(L)'
;ILQKLIDEEVRKDWMMEVEDLAHGFRPARMALIPKKSFEAFKGSFEDMKASELKKYFRIVEDYRRSSTNDRVEMHETNTVPGYSSLSEMLTGLRGLSRKYDLEYTLFESDVESAYRILPISAEEQHCVGVQIGNRKFVHKRVPMGLRSSAYLWSREYSSLHRALRVLMWLAANAGLCLLDDNFWAIPKCIKGEAAAILLL
;
A
#
# COMPACT_ATOMS: atom_id res chain seq x y z
N ILE A 1 15.53 17.24 -2.09
CA ILE A 1 14.17 16.63 -2.08
C ILE A 1 14.19 15.23 -1.46
N LEU A 2 14.91 14.25 -2.03
CA LEU A 2 14.92 12.86 -1.54
C LEU A 2 15.28 12.76 -0.04
N GLN A 3 16.32 13.46 0.40
CA GLN A 3 16.71 13.50 1.82
C GLN A 3 15.56 13.96 2.74
N LYS A 4 14.89 15.07 2.39
CA LYS A 4 13.72 15.58 3.14
C LYS A 4 12.60 14.55 3.25
N LEU A 5 12.36 13.79 2.19
CA LEU A 5 11.32 12.75 2.17
C LEU A 5 11.67 11.57 3.09
N ILE A 6 12.95 11.19 3.16
CA ILE A 6 13.43 10.10 4.00
C ILE A 6 13.54 10.51 5.46
N ASP A 7 13.99 11.74 5.75
CA ASP A 7 13.96 12.27 7.12
C ASP A 7 12.52 12.28 7.67
N GLU A 8 11.52 12.52 6.81
CA GLU A 8 10.10 12.39 7.18
C GLU A 8 9.66 10.93 7.41
N GLU A 9 10.18 9.96 6.65
CA GLU A 9 9.92 8.54 6.92
C GLU A 9 10.55 8.09 8.25
N VAL A 10 11.74 8.58 8.58
CA VAL A 10 12.38 8.37 9.89
C VAL A 10 11.56 9.03 11.00
N ARG A 11 11.12 10.28 10.81
CA ARG A 11 10.27 11.00 11.78
C ARG A 11 8.94 10.28 12.04
N LYS A 12 8.37 9.61 11.02
CA LYS A 12 7.16 8.79 11.14
C LYS A 12 7.42 7.39 11.71
N ASP A 13 8.66 7.08 12.10
CA ASP A 13 9.05 5.77 12.61
C ASP A 13 8.86 4.62 11.59
N TRP A 14 8.94 4.93 10.29
CA TRP A 14 8.88 3.93 9.22
C TRP A 14 10.25 3.37 8.85
N MET A 15 11.30 4.12 9.19
CA MET A 15 12.70 3.78 8.97
C MET A 15 13.53 4.18 10.18
N MET A 16 14.69 3.56 10.33
CA MET A 16 15.70 3.96 11.30
C MET A 16 17.07 4.06 10.62
N GLU A 17 17.86 5.03 11.03
CA GLU A 17 19.25 5.17 10.61
C GLU A 17 20.12 4.14 11.34
N VAL A 18 21.09 3.57 10.62
CA VAL A 18 22.01 2.55 11.14
C VAL A 18 23.43 2.86 10.68
N GLU A 19 24.42 2.45 11.47
CA GLU A 19 25.84 2.59 11.10
C GLU A 19 26.22 1.65 9.95
N ASP A 20 25.68 0.43 9.98
CA ASP A 20 25.87 -0.55 8.92
C ASP A 20 24.63 -1.41 8.68
N LEU A 21 24.57 -1.96 7.47
CA LEU A 21 23.61 -3.01 7.13
C LEU A 21 24.16 -4.37 7.57
N ALA A 22 23.28 -5.36 7.68
CA ALA A 22 23.73 -6.71 8.02
C ALA A 22 24.77 -7.23 7.03
N HIS A 23 25.69 -8.07 7.53
CA HIS A 23 26.80 -8.57 6.75
C HIS A 23 26.32 -9.25 5.45
N GLY A 24 26.89 -8.85 4.31
CA GLY A 24 26.55 -9.41 3.00
C GLY A 24 25.26 -8.84 2.38
N PHE A 25 24.65 -7.80 2.96
CA PHE A 25 23.55 -7.06 2.36
C PHE A 25 24.03 -5.81 1.63
N ARG A 26 23.42 -5.55 0.48
CA ARG A 26 23.63 -4.32 -0.29
C ARG A 26 22.41 -3.43 -0.12
N PRO A 27 22.59 -2.12 0.12
CA PRO A 27 21.45 -1.22 0.17
C PRO A 27 20.73 -1.19 -1.17
N ALA A 28 19.41 -1.16 -1.14
CA ALA A 28 18.61 -0.85 -2.31
C ALA A 28 18.87 0.61 -2.74
N ARG A 29 18.89 0.81 -4.05
CA ARG A 29 19.01 2.16 -4.63
C ARG A 29 17.64 2.83 -4.59
N MET A 30 17.61 4.11 -4.23
CA MET A 30 16.39 4.90 -4.30
C MET A 30 16.42 5.84 -5.50
N ALA A 31 15.25 6.04 -6.08
CA ALA A 31 15.00 7.06 -7.08
C ALA A 31 13.75 7.86 -6.70
N LEU A 32 13.70 9.12 -7.15
CA LEU A 32 12.47 9.88 -7.17
C LEU A 32 11.84 9.78 -8.54
N ILE A 33 10.57 9.36 -8.56
CA ILE A 33 9.76 9.38 -9.77
C ILE A 33 8.74 10.52 -9.66
N PRO A 34 8.70 11.45 -10.63
CA PRO A 34 7.68 12.49 -10.66
C PRO A 34 6.29 11.88 -10.89
N LYS A 35 5.29 12.35 -10.13
CA LYS A 35 3.87 12.05 -10.33
C LYS A 35 3.29 12.97 -11.40
N LYS A 36 2.12 12.65 -11.98
CA LYS A 36 1.44 13.51 -12.99
C LYS A 36 1.25 14.96 -12.52
N SER A 37 1.02 15.18 -11.23
CA SER A 37 0.91 16.49 -10.59
C SER A 37 2.17 17.35 -10.71
N PHE A 38 3.34 16.75 -10.90
CA PHE A 38 4.61 17.45 -11.10
C PHE A 38 4.57 18.33 -12.35
N GLU A 39 3.99 17.84 -13.45
CA GLU A 39 3.95 18.55 -14.74
C GLU A 39 3.13 19.85 -14.69
N ALA A 40 2.12 19.89 -13.81
CA ALA A 40 1.27 21.06 -13.63
C ALA A 40 1.89 22.12 -12.71
N PHE A 41 2.97 21.80 -12.00
CA PHE A 41 3.56 22.68 -11.00
C PHE A 41 4.51 23.71 -11.64
N LYS A 42 4.28 25.00 -11.33
CA LYS A 42 5.05 26.13 -11.89
C LYS A 42 5.94 26.87 -10.88
N GLY A 43 6.00 26.41 -9.63
CA GLY A 43 6.76 27.06 -8.56
C GLY A 43 8.14 26.42 -8.31
N SER A 44 8.70 26.69 -7.12
CA SER A 44 9.91 26.03 -6.62
C SER A 44 9.57 24.94 -5.58
N PHE A 45 10.37 23.87 -5.55
CA PHE A 45 10.27 22.79 -4.56
C PHE A 45 11.19 22.98 -3.34
N GLU A 46 12.04 24.02 -3.33
CA GLU A 46 13.10 24.19 -2.35
C GLU A 46 12.55 24.33 -0.93
N ASP A 47 11.50 25.14 -0.74
CA ASP A 47 10.93 25.44 0.58
C ASP A 47 9.79 24.51 1.00
N MET A 48 9.38 23.59 0.13
CA MET A 48 8.28 22.68 0.44
C MET A 48 8.63 21.71 1.57
N LYS A 49 7.61 21.43 2.39
CA LYS A 49 7.67 20.37 3.40
C LYS A 49 7.61 19.00 2.73
N ALA A 50 8.11 17.97 3.42
CA ALA A 50 8.10 16.60 2.90
C ALA A 50 6.69 16.11 2.55
N SER A 51 5.67 16.44 3.35
CA SER A 51 4.27 16.10 3.08
C SER A 51 3.74 16.71 1.78
N GLU A 52 4.18 17.91 1.42
CA GLU A 52 3.81 18.57 0.17
C GLU A 52 4.57 17.97 -1.01
N LEU A 53 5.86 17.68 -0.83
CA LEU A 53 6.70 17.01 -1.83
C LEU A 53 6.16 15.63 -2.22
N LYS A 54 5.56 14.88 -1.29
CA LYS A 54 4.90 13.58 -1.57
C LYS A 54 3.73 13.69 -2.56
N LYS A 55 3.15 14.88 -2.76
CA LYS A 55 2.12 15.10 -3.79
C LYS A 55 2.69 15.09 -5.20
N TYR A 56 3.97 15.42 -5.37
CA TYR A 56 4.63 15.58 -6.66
C TYR A 56 5.64 14.48 -6.97
N PHE A 57 6.19 13.83 -5.94
CA PHE A 57 7.20 12.79 -6.10
C PHE A 57 6.80 11.50 -5.37
N ARG A 58 7.21 10.37 -5.93
CA ARG A 58 7.17 9.05 -5.30
C ARG A 58 8.60 8.57 -5.10
N ILE A 59 8.91 8.09 -3.89
CA ILE A 59 10.16 7.34 -3.65
C ILE A 59 9.96 5.94 -4.21
N VAL A 60 10.93 5.47 -4.99
CA VAL A 60 10.98 4.10 -5.48
C VAL A 60 12.31 3.48 -5.08
N GLU A 61 12.23 2.31 -4.47
CA GLU A 61 13.35 1.54 -3.97
C GLU A 61 13.52 0.29 -4.87
N ASP A 62 14.70 0.09 -5.44
CA ASP A 62 14.97 -1.05 -6.33
C ASP A 62 15.59 -2.23 -5.57
N TYR A 63 14.72 -3.07 -5.02
CA TYR A 63 15.08 -4.27 -4.25
C TYR A 63 15.57 -5.46 -5.10
N ARG A 64 15.54 -5.33 -6.43
CA ARG A 64 16.07 -6.37 -7.34
C ARG A 64 17.59 -6.29 -7.42
N ARG A 65 18.14 -5.08 -7.49
CA ARG A 65 19.60 -4.87 -7.60
C ARG A 65 20.35 -5.09 -6.29
N SER A 66 19.67 -4.97 -5.16
CA SER A 66 20.19 -5.36 -3.85
C SER A 66 20.11 -6.86 -3.59
N SER A 67 19.44 -7.64 -4.47
CA SER A 67 19.07 -9.03 -4.25
C SER A 67 18.25 -9.26 -2.96
N THR A 68 17.64 -8.20 -2.41
CA THR A 68 16.77 -8.32 -1.23
C THR A 68 15.57 -9.20 -1.55
N ASN A 69 14.94 -9.01 -2.72
CA ASN A 69 13.78 -9.80 -3.14
C ASN A 69 14.08 -11.29 -3.39
N ASP A 70 15.34 -11.65 -3.65
CA ASP A 70 15.76 -13.05 -3.84
C ASP A 70 15.96 -13.78 -2.50
N ARG A 71 16.13 -13.02 -1.41
CA ARG A 71 16.44 -13.53 -0.08
C ARG A 71 15.27 -13.48 0.89
N VAL A 72 14.24 -12.69 0.57
CA VAL A 72 12.98 -12.70 1.31
C VAL A 72 12.25 -13.99 1.01
N GLU A 73 12.13 -14.84 2.01
CA GLU A 73 11.35 -16.08 1.90
C GLU A 73 9.86 -15.74 1.79
N MET A 74 9.24 -16.20 0.72
CA MET A 74 7.79 -16.17 0.56
C MET A 74 7.28 -17.60 0.44
N HIS A 75 6.70 -18.10 1.52
CA HIS A 75 6.13 -19.45 1.55
C HIS A 75 4.84 -19.56 0.74
N GLU A 76 4.14 -18.44 0.50
CA GLU A 76 2.90 -18.40 -0.28
C GLU A 76 3.07 -17.47 -1.48
N THR A 77 2.81 -17.98 -2.68
CA THR A 77 2.75 -17.19 -3.92
C THR A 77 1.35 -16.64 -4.20
N ASN A 78 0.50 -16.54 -3.16
CA ASN A 78 -0.89 -16.11 -3.32
C ASN A 78 -0.91 -14.79 -4.11
N THR A 79 -1.45 -14.89 -5.32
CA THR A 79 -1.47 -13.81 -6.28
C THR A 79 -2.40 -12.73 -5.79
N VAL A 80 -1.96 -11.47 -5.89
CA VAL A 80 -2.82 -10.28 -5.77
C VAL A 80 -4.09 -10.53 -6.60
N PRO A 81 -5.28 -10.11 -6.13
CA PRO A 81 -6.53 -10.35 -6.84
C PRO A 81 -6.41 -9.99 -8.32
N GLY A 82 -6.59 -10.99 -9.18
CA GLY A 82 -6.45 -10.83 -10.61
C GLY A 82 -7.76 -10.37 -11.27
N TYR A 83 -7.72 -10.25 -12.59
CA TYR A 83 -8.92 -9.95 -13.37
C TYR A 83 -10.06 -10.95 -13.15
N SER A 84 -9.74 -12.23 -12.92
CA SER A 84 -10.72 -13.27 -12.60
C SER A 84 -11.50 -12.95 -11.32
N SER A 85 -10.82 -12.56 -10.24
CA SER A 85 -11.44 -12.19 -8.97
C SER A 85 -12.39 -11.00 -9.12
N LEU A 86 -12.00 -10.00 -9.91
CA LEU A 86 -12.87 -8.86 -10.24
C LEU A 86 -14.10 -9.31 -11.04
N SER A 87 -13.92 -10.17 -12.04
CA SER A 87 -15.01 -10.67 -12.88
C SER A 87 -16.02 -11.51 -12.09
N GLU A 88 -15.54 -12.38 -11.21
CA GLU A 88 -16.37 -13.17 -10.29
C GLU A 88 -17.19 -12.26 -9.36
N MET A 89 -16.54 -11.25 -8.77
CA MET A 89 -17.20 -10.25 -7.93
C MET A 89 -18.33 -9.54 -8.69
N LEU A 90 -18.03 -9.00 -9.88
CA LEU A 90 -19.01 -8.27 -10.69
C LEU A 90 -20.16 -9.17 -11.15
N THR A 91 -19.88 -10.42 -11.48
CA THR A 91 -20.90 -11.39 -11.88
C THR A 91 -21.84 -11.72 -10.72
N GLY A 92 -21.30 -11.94 -9.52
CA GLY A 92 -22.09 -12.14 -8.30
C GLY A 92 -22.99 -10.94 -7.98
N LEU A 93 -22.45 -9.73 -8.03
CA LEU A 93 -23.20 -8.50 -7.81
C LEU A 93 -24.33 -8.31 -8.84
N ARG A 94 -24.08 -8.60 -10.12
CA ARG A 94 -25.12 -8.54 -11.17
C ARG A 94 -26.25 -9.54 -10.91
N GLY A 95 -25.92 -10.73 -10.43
CA GLY A 95 -26.92 -11.74 -10.05
C GLY A 95 -27.81 -11.24 -8.92
N LEU A 96 -27.22 -10.65 -7.87
CA LEU A 96 -27.95 -10.07 -6.74
C LEU A 96 -28.77 -8.84 -7.14
N SER A 97 -28.22 -7.97 -7.98
CA SER A 97 -28.91 -6.81 -8.55
C SER A 97 -30.20 -7.22 -9.25
N ARG A 98 -30.14 -8.22 -10.14
CA ARG A 98 -31.34 -8.71 -10.86
C ARG A 98 -32.34 -9.42 -9.95
N LYS A 99 -31.86 -10.21 -8.98
CA LYS A 99 -32.74 -11.02 -8.13
C LYS A 99 -33.53 -10.17 -7.12
N TYR A 100 -32.92 -9.11 -6.63
CA TYR A 100 -33.46 -8.29 -5.53
C TYR A 100 -33.74 -6.84 -5.93
N ASP A 101 -33.67 -6.53 -7.23
CA ASP A 101 -33.81 -5.17 -7.78
C ASP A 101 -32.91 -4.14 -7.07
N LEU A 102 -31.65 -4.53 -6.81
CA LEU A 102 -30.70 -3.71 -6.09
C LEU A 102 -29.86 -2.87 -7.03
N GLU A 103 -29.83 -1.57 -6.76
CA GLU A 103 -28.86 -0.65 -7.32
C GLU A 103 -27.66 -0.51 -6.39
N TYR A 104 -26.45 -0.42 -6.97
CA TYR A 104 -25.20 -0.33 -6.22
C TYR A 104 -24.55 1.04 -6.38
N THR A 105 -23.88 1.48 -5.33
CA THR A 105 -22.90 2.57 -5.33
C THR A 105 -21.51 1.96 -5.18
N LEU A 106 -20.55 2.46 -5.95
CA LEU A 106 -19.14 2.12 -5.80
C LEU A 106 -18.48 3.17 -4.90
N PHE A 107 -17.80 2.71 -3.86
CA PHE A 107 -16.89 3.51 -3.06
C PHE A 107 -15.46 3.11 -3.41
N GLU A 108 -14.63 4.12 -3.64
CA GLU A 108 -13.20 3.97 -3.87
C GLU A 108 -12.48 4.76 -2.79
N SER A 109 -11.45 4.16 -2.19
CA SER A 109 -10.59 4.83 -1.22
C SER A 109 -9.13 4.45 -1.45
N ASP A 110 -8.27 5.46 -1.50
CA ASP A 110 -6.82 5.33 -1.57
C ASP A 110 -6.25 5.28 -0.15
N VAL A 111 -5.52 4.22 0.17
CA VAL A 111 -4.86 4.08 1.48
C VAL A 111 -3.47 4.71 1.40
N GLU A 112 -3.37 6.00 1.77
CA GLU A 112 -2.13 6.79 1.68
C GLU A 112 -0.89 6.10 2.31
N SER A 113 -1.10 5.30 3.36
CA SER A 113 -0.04 4.58 4.09
C SER A 113 -0.10 3.07 3.91
N ALA A 114 -0.65 2.58 2.79
CA ALA A 114 -0.61 1.16 2.43
C ALA A 114 0.81 0.61 2.60
N TYR A 115 0.92 -0.63 3.07
CA TYR A 115 2.18 -1.29 3.48
C TYR A 115 2.86 -0.67 4.72
N ARG A 116 2.96 0.65 4.81
CA ARG A 116 3.70 1.37 5.88
C ARG A 116 3.07 1.24 7.26
N ILE A 117 1.81 0.81 7.37
CA ILE A 117 1.20 0.46 8.66
C ILE A 117 1.64 -0.92 9.17
N LEU A 118 2.09 -1.80 8.28
CA LEU A 118 2.49 -3.15 8.63
C LEU A 118 3.93 -3.18 9.13
N PRO A 119 4.21 -3.78 10.30
CA PRO A 119 5.57 -4.00 10.74
C PRO A 119 6.26 -4.99 9.79
N ILE A 120 7.54 -4.77 9.54
CA ILE A 120 8.38 -5.80 8.93
C ILE A 120 8.86 -6.75 10.03
N SER A 121 9.07 -8.03 9.70
CA SER A 121 9.66 -8.96 10.66
C SER A 121 11.08 -8.53 11.03
N ALA A 122 11.52 -8.81 12.26
CA ALA A 122 12.88 -8.48 12.70
C ALA A 122 13.95 -9.16 11.82
N GLU A 123 13.66 -10.36 11.33
CA GLU A 123 14.53 -11.13 10.44
C GLU A 123 14.70 -10.45 9.07
N GLU A 124 13.60 -10.00 8.45
CA GLU A 124 13.65 -9.28 7.17
C GLU A 124 14.19 -7.84 7.34
N GLN A 125 13.94 -7.19 8.49
CA GLN A 125 14.33 -5.80 8.74
C GLN A 125 15.80 -5.52 8.43
N HIS A 126 16.68 -6.43 8.81
CA HIS A 126 18.13 -6.32 8.62
C HIS A 126 18.55 -6.38 7.14
N CYS A 127 17.68 -6.89 6.27
CA CYS A 127 17.92 -7.14 4.86
C CYS A 127 17.33 -6.06 3.94
N VAL A 128 16.41 -5.26 4.50
CA VAL A 128 15.60 -4.27 3.79
C VAL A 128 16.12 -2.88 4.13
N GLY A 129 17.31 -2.61 3.60
CA GLY A 129 18.06 -1.38 3.81
C GLY A 129 18.22 -0.55 2.54
N VAL A 130 18.40 0.75 2.72
CA VAL A 130 18.62 1.74 1.65
C VAL A 130 19.75 2.69 2.03
N GLN A 131 20.35 3.37 1.05
CA GLN A 131 21.47 4.28 1.29
C GLN A 131 21.30 5.66 0.62
N ILE A 132 21.34 6.67 1.49
CA ILE A 132 21.41 8.13 1.34
C ILE A 132 22.79 8.77 1.27
N GLY A 133 23.51 8.73 0.15
CA GLY A 133 24.89 9.24 0.18
C GLY A 133 25.74 8.40 1.14
N ASN A 134 26.13 8.94 2.30
CA ASN A 134 26.85 8.19 3.35
C ASN A 134 25.95 7.64 4.46
N ARG A 135 24.66 8.00 4.49
CA ARG A 135 23.71 7.56 5.53
C ARG A 135 23.02 6.27 5.10
N LYS A 136 22.91 5.30 6.02
CA LYS A 136 22.24 4.01 5.79
C LYS A 136 20.99 3.94 6.65
N PHE A 137 19.94 3.35 6.09
CA PHE A 137 18.66 3.20 6.78
C PHE A 137 18.13 1.80 6.59
N VAL A 138 17.40 1.30 7.58
CA VAL A 138 16.60 0.07 7.47
C VAL A 138 15.14 0.38 7.70
N HIS A 139 14.26 -0.32 6.98
CA HIS A 139 12.83 -0.15 7.14
C HIS A 139 12.32 -0.83 8.41
N LYS A 140 11.51 -0.14 9.21
CA LYS A 140 10.75 -0.71 10.34
C LYS A 140 9.36 -1.20 9.92
N ARG A 141 8.89 -0.73 8.77
CA ARG A 141 7.58 -0.99 8.20
C ARG A 141 7.74 -1.49 6.77
N VAL A 142 6.82 -2.32 6.31
CA VAL A 142 6.87 -2.93 4.98
C VAL A 142 7.00 -1.84 3.90
N PRO A 143 8.09 -1.81 3.10
CA PRO A 143 8.26 -0.83 2.04
C PRO A 143 7.54 -1.21 0.76
N MET A 144 7.27 -0.23 -0.10
CA MET A 144 6.80 -0.51 -1.46
C MET A 144 7.93 -1.13 -2.30
N GLY A 145 7.59 -2.11 -3.15
CA GLY A 145 8.54 -2.74 -4.07
C GLY A 145 9.31 -3.95 -3.51
N LEU A 146 9.20 -4.22 -2.21
CA LEU A 146 9.63 -5.48 -1.63
C LEU A 146 8.66 -6.61 -2.05
N ARG A 147 9.21 -7.79 -2.34
CA ARG A 147 8.44 -8.93 -2.88
C ARG A 147 7.30 -9.34 -1.95
N SER A 148 7.52 -9.34 -0.63
CA SER A 148 6.52 -9.72 0.37
C SER A 148 5.45 -8.66 0.61
N SER A 149 5.63 -7.41 0.15
CA SER A 149 4.73 -6.31 0.50
C SER A 149 3.30 -6.51 0.03
N ALA A 150 3.12 -6.86 -1.25
CA ALA A 150 1.80 -7.08 -1.83
C ALA A 150 1.05 -8.22 -1.13
N TYR A 151 1.78 -9.28 -0.78
CA TYR A 151 1.23 -10.42 -0.05
C TYR A 151 0.80 -10.05 1.37
N LEU A 152 1.71 -9.46 2.15
CA LEU A 152 1.44 -9.05 3.54
C LEU A 152 0.24 -8.10 3.58
N TRP A 153 0.22 -7.10 2.71
CA TRP A 153 -0.90 -6.17 2.60
C TRP A 153 -2.20 -6.86 2.23
N SER A 154 -2.22 -7.69 1.19
CA SER A 154 -3.43 -8.38 0.75
C SER A 154 -4.00 -9.28 1.84
N ARG A 155 -3.14 -9.95 2.63
CA ARG A 155 -3.55 -10.83 3.72
C ARG A 155 -4.19 -10.06 4.88
N GLU A 156 -3.52 -9.01 5.35
CA GLU A 156 -4.04 -8.17 6.44
C GLU A 156 -5.31 -7.43 6.00
N TYR A 157 -5.32 -6.89 4.79
CA TYR A 157 -6.49 -6.25 4.23
C TYR A 157 -7.66 -7.22 4.03
N SER A 158 -7.43 -8.45 3.57
CA SER A 158 -8.50 -9.45 3.43
C SER A 158 -9.16 -9.79 4.76
N SER A 159 -8.38 -9.78 5.85
CA SER A 159 -8.89 -9.99 7.20
C SER A 159 -9.76 -8.81 7.66
N LEU A 160 -9.28 -7.57 7.44
CA LEU A 160 -10.06 -6.36 7.69
C LEU A 160 -11.35 -6.33 6.86
N HIS A 161 -11.25 -6.60 5.57
CA HIS A 161 -12.37 -6.67 4.64
C HIS A 161 -13.41 -7.71 5.08
N ARG A 162 -12.97 -8.90 5.53
CA ARG A 162 -13.87 -9.91 6.09
C ARG A 162 -14.58 -9.40 7.35
N ALA A 163 -13.88 -8.72 8.25
CA ALA A 163 -14.47 -8.13 9.45
C ALA A 163 -15.50 -7.05 9.10
N LEU A 164 -15.16 -6.13 8.19
CA LEU A 164 -16.07 -5.08 7.71
C LEU A 164 -17.30 -5.67 7.01
N ARG A 165 -17.11 -6.71 6.18
CA ARG A 165 -18.21 -7.43 5.54
C ARG A 165 -19.14 -8.09 6.57
N VAL A 166 -18.58 -8.67 7.62
CA VAL A 166 -19.36 -9.20 8.75
C VAL A 166 -20.12 -8.08 9.43
N LEU A 167 -19.47 -6.98 9.82
CA LEU A 167 -20.10 -5.84 10.50
C LEU A 167 -21.24 -5.21 9.70
N MET A 168 -21.06 -5.12 8.38
CA MET A 168 -22.11 -4.62 7.50
C MET A 168 -23.32 -5.54 7.47
N TRP A 169 -23.26 -6.81 7.89
CA TRP A 169 -24.41 -7.75 7.94
C TRP A 169 -25.19 -7.87 6.61
N LEU A 170 -24.56 -7.47 5.50
CA LEU A 170 -25.23 -7.28 4.22
C LEU A 170 -24.71 -8.32 3.24
N ALA A 171 -25.52 -9.34 3.01
CA ALA A 171 -25.22 -10.42 2.07
C ALA A 171 -25.00 -9.92 0.63
N ALA A 172 -25.40 -8.69 0.32
CA ALA A 172 -25.32 -8.07 -0.99
C ALA A 172 -24.31 -6.93 -1.07
N ASN A 173 -23.16 -7.03 -0.42
CA ASN A 173 -22.01 -6.18 -0.73
C ASN A 173 -20.86 -7.02 -1.29
N ALA A 174 -19.93 -6.34 -1.95
CA ALA A 174 -18.64 -6.92 -2.27
C ALA A 174 -17.56 -5.84 -2.17
N GLY A 175 -16.33 -6.27 -1.93
CA GLY A 175 -15.19 -5.38 -2.02
C GLY A 175 -13.94 -6.12 -2.43
N LEU A 176 -12.97 -5.32 -2.83
CA LEU A 176 -11.75 -5.74 -3.49
C LEU A 176 -10.65 -4.74 -3.12
N CYS A 177 -9.47 -5.25 -2.79
CA CYS A 177 -8.28 -4.43 -2.64
C CYS A 177 -7.33 -4.74 -3.78
N LEU A 178 -6.93 -3.69 -4.49
CA LEU A 178 -5.95 -3.73 -5.55
C LEU A 178 -4.79 -2.83 -5.13
N LEU A 179 -3.73 -3.42 -4.58
CA LEU A 179 -2.60 -2.68 -4.04
C LEU A 179 -3.06 -1.67 -2.97
N ASP A 180 -2.87 -0.37 -3.19
CA ASP A 180 -3.29 0.73 -2.30
C ASP A 180 -4.76 1.16 -2.46
N ASP A 181 -5.44 0.71 -3.52
CA ASP A 181 -6.82 1.08 -3.82
C ASP A 181 -7.83 0.05 -3.27
N ASN A 182 -8.80 0.56 -2.52
CA ASN A 182 -9.89 -0.23 -1.97
C ASN A 182 -11.21 0.12 -2.65
N PHE A 183 -11.89 -0.90 -3.16
CA PHE A 183 -13.17 -0.79 -3.84
C PHE A 183 -14.25 -1.51 -3.05
N TRP A 184 -15.39 -0.86 -2.87
CA TRP A 184 -16.58 -1.43 -2.25
C TRP A 184 -17.81 -1.16 -3.10
N ALA A 185 -18.51 -2.22 -3.50
CA ALA A 185 -19.82 -2.14 -4.11
C ALA A 185 -20.87 -2.39 -3.02
N ILE A 186 -21.68 -1.37 -2.75
CA ILE A 186 -22.67 -1.37 -1.67
C ILE A 186 -24.05 -0.99 -2.24
N PRO A 187 -25.14 -1.67 -1.87
CA PRO A 187 -26.48 -1.28 -2.29
C PRO A 187 -26.83 0.14 -1.85
N LYS A 188 -27.46 0.92 -2.74
CA LYS A 188 -27.81 2.33 -2.49
C LYS A 188 -28.67 2.54 -1.25
N CYS A 189 -29.51 1.56 -0.92
CA CYS A 189 -30.45 1.62 0.19
C CYS A 189 -29.79 1.68 1.58
N ILE A 190 -28.50 1.33 1.70
CA ILE A 190 -27.75 1.35 2.98
C ILE A 190 -26.43 2.12 2.88
N LYS A 191 -26.31 2.99 1.86
CA LYS A 191 -25.06 3.70 1.57
C LYS A 191 -24.59 4.56 2.75
N GLY A 192 -25.50 5.06 3.57
CA GLY A 192 -25.17 5.95 4.70
C GLY A 192 -24.53 5.20 5.85
N GLU A 193 -25.14 4.09 6.24
CA GLU A 193 -24.65 3.18 7.28
C GLU A 193 -23.32 2.56 6.88
N ALA A 194 -23.22 2.11 5.62
CA ALA A 194 -21.98 1.53 5.11
C ALA A 194 -20.86 2.57 5.01
N ALA A 195 -21.15 3.81 4.57
CA ALA A 195 -20.16 4.88 4.56
C ALA A 195 -19.67 5.21 5.98
N ALA A 196 -20.55 5.21 6.98
CA ALA A 196 -20.16 5.41 8.37
C ALA A 196 -19.21 4.30 8.86
N ILE A 197 -19.45 3.04 8.48
CA ILE A 197 -18.57 1.91 8.85
C ILE A 197 -17.22 1.96 8.12
N LEU A 198 -17.21 2.32 6.83
CA LEU A 198 -15.98 2.35 6.02
C LEU A 198 -15.06 3.55 6.34
N LEU A 199 -15.57 4.57 7.02
CA LEU A 199 -14.82 5.76 7.43
C LEU A 199 -14.31 5.72 8.88
N LEU A 200 -14.61 4.64 9.63
CA LEU A 200 -14.02 4.38 10.95
C LEU A 200 -12.57 3.90 10.82
#